data_AF-A0AAX4I6D7-F1
#
_entry.id   AF-A0AAX4I6D7-F1
#
_cell.length_a   1.000
_cell.length_b   1.000
_cell.length_c   1.000
_cell.angle_alpha   90.00
_cell.angle_beta   90.00
_cell.angle_gamma   90.00
#
_symmetry.space_group_name_H-M   'P 1'
#
loop_
_entity.id
_entity.type
_entity.pdbx_description
1 polymer ?
#
loop_
_entity_poly.entity_id
_entity_poly.type
_entity_poly.pdbx_seq_one_letter_code
_entity_poly.pdbx_strand_id
1 'polypeptide(L)'
;MPSVRQFVAFLTCVLPALSSPLSKNADKPDSVRNKYIVRVAPGTVETEFESHLSWVATVHKRSLIHQRSTGIEKKFNIGDFKAYSGEFDAETIAKIKKDGHVVAVEPDQVVKVTALTTQSAAPWGVASLSSKTPLRDGSSTSRYVYNSKAGQGTFAYVLDSGVTTAHAQFQGRGIKGYNAWPTYAFEDEFGHGTHVAGIIGAAKYGVAKKSTVVDVKIVRGLVSRL
;
A
#
# COMPACT_ATOMS: atom_id res chain seq x y z
N MET A 1 -24.10 6.07 63.85
CA MET A 1 -24.67 7.16 63.05
C MET A 1 -23.56 7.77 62.17
N PRO A 2 -23.49 7.42 60.88
CA PRO A 2 -22.71 8.18 59.90
C PRO A 2 -23.64 8.90 58.91
N SER A 3 -23.25 10.12 58.59
CA SER A 3 -24.03 11.16 57.92
C SER A 3 -24.22 10.95 56.43
N VAL A 4 -25.45 11.19 55.98
CA VAL A 4 -25.85 11.47 54.61
C VAL A 4 -25.22 12.79 54.14
N ARG A 5 -24.40 12.75 53.09
CA ARG A 5 -24.26 13.86 52.13
C ARG A 5 -23.48 13.39 50.89
N GLN A 6 -24.03 13.76 49.73
CA GLN A 6 -23.51 13.60 48.36
C GLN A 6 -23.88 12.29 47.64
N PHE A 7 -25.14 12.29 47.21
CA PHE A 7 -25.65 11.55 46.06
C PHE A 7 -25.32 12.35 44.79
N VAL A 8 -25.23 11.65 43.65
CA VAL A 8 -25.11 12.13 42.25
C VAL A 8 -23.68 12.09 41.67
N ALA A 9 -23.38 10.98 40.98
CA ALA A 9 -22.98 10.97 39.57
C ALA A 9 -22.78 9.52 39.11
N PHE A 10 -23.87 8.87 38.71
CA PHE A 10 -23.79 7.76 37.76
C PHE A 10 -23.49 8.32 36.37
N LEU A 11 -22.82 7.51 35.56
CA LEU A 11 -22.74 7.51 34.09
C LEU A 11 -21.35 7.81 33.47
N THR A 12 -21.02 6.94 32.51
CA THR A 12 -20.02 7.02 31.45
C THR A 12 -18.57 6.66 31.79
N CYS A 13 -18.26 5.36 31.70
CA CYS A 13 -16.98 4.91 31.17
C CYS A 13 -17.23 3.76 30.18
N VAL A 14 -17.86 4.09 29.05
CA VAL A 14 -17.81 3.25 27.85
C VAL A 14 -16.75 3.88 26.98
N LEU A 15 -15.63 3.19 26.84
CA LEU A 15 -14.57 3.49 25.89
C LEU A 15 -15.18 3.76 24.50
N PRO A 16 -15.01 4.94 23.89
CA PRO A 16 -15.10 5.03 22.46
C PRO A 16 -13.82 4.40 21.93
N ALA A 17 -13.90 3.12 21.57
CA ALA A 17 -13.02 2.60 20.54
C ALA A 17 -13.11 3.59 19.38
N LEU A 18 -12.01 4.28 19.07
CA LEU A 18 -11.88 5.07 17.86
C LEU A 18 -12.02 4.11 16.68
N SER A 19 -13.26 3.80 16.30
CA SER A 19 -13.58 3.50 14.92
C SER A 19 -13.28 4.79 14.18
N SER A 20 -12.07 4.91 13.64
CA SER A 20 -11.84 5.83 12.54
C SER A 20 -12.96 5.57 11.54
N PRO A 21 -13.78 6.56 11.16
CA PRO A 21 -14.71 6.34 10.07
C PRO A 21 -13.86 5.92 8.88
N LEU A 22 -14.07 4.70 8.37
CA LEU A 22 -13.66 4.38 7.01
C LEU A 22 -14.24 5.51 6.18
N SER A 23 -13.35 6.28 5.52
CA SER A 23 -13.77 7.29 4.56
C SER A 23 -14.81 6.65 3.65
N LYS A 24 -16.07 7.10 3.74
CA LYS A 24 -17.14 6.72 2.81
C LYS A 24 -16.91 7.27 1.40
N ASN A 25 -15.79 7.96 1.18
CA ASN A 25 -15.23 8.32 -0.12
C ASN A 25 -13.93 7.54 -0.34
N ALA A 26 -13.97 6.22 -0.31
CA ALA A 26 -13.14 5.49 -1.25
C ALA A 26 -13.79 5.74 -2.61
N ASP A 27 -13.13 6.50 -3.48
CA ASP A 27 -13.51 6.64 -4.89
C ASP A 27 -13.97 5.26 -5.36
N LYS A 28 -15.23 5.13 -5.80
CA LYS A 28 -15.64 3.89 -6.46
C LYS A 28 -14.66 3.72 -7.61
N PRO A 29 -13.78 2.69 -7.58
CA PRO A 29 -12.76 2.56 -8.59
C PRO A 29 -13.46 2.49 -9.95
N ASP A 30 -12.91 3.20 -10.93
CA ASP A 30 -13.46 3.28 -12.28
C ASP A 30 -13.71 1.86 -12.80
N SER A 31 -14.98 1.45 -12.87
CA SER A 31 -15.35 0.11 -13.33
C SER A 31 -15.33 0.06 -14.84
N VAL A 32 -14.75 -0.97 -15.42
CA VAL A 32 -14.81 -1.17 -16.87
C VAL A 32 -16.23 -1.60 -17.23
N ARG A 33 -16.85 -0.86 -18.15
CA ARG A 33 -18.24 -1.08 -18.55
C ARG A 33 -18.43 -2.54 -18.99
N ASN A 34 -19.50 -3.16 -18.48
CA ASN A 34 -19.93 -4.54 -18.79
C ASN A 34 -18.91 -5.66 -18.48
N LYS A 35 -17.77 -5.35 -17.86
CA LYS A 35 -16.77 -6.34 -17.45
C LYS A 35 -17.00 -6.73 -16.00
N TYR A 36 -16.94 -8.03 -15.73
CA TYR A 36 -17.19 -8.58 -14.41
C TYR A 36 -16.21 -9.69 -14.07
N ILE A 37 -15.98 -9.85 -12.78
CA ILE A 37 -15.34 -11.01 -12.17
C ILE A 37 -16.42 -11.75 -11.37
N VAL A 38 -16.59 -13.03 -11.64
CA VAL A 38 -17.57 -13.89 -10.99
C VAL A 38 -16.83 -14.97 -10.21
N ARG A 39 -17.07 -15.02 -8.90
CA ARG A 39 -16.50 -16.01 -7.99
C ARG A 39 -17.52 -17.10 -7.69
N VAL A 40 -17.08 -18.34 -7.81
CA VAL A 40 -17.86 -19.55 -7.54
C VAL A 40 -17.54 -20.05 -6.12
N ALA A 41 -18.42 -20.87 -5.55
CA ALA A 41 -18.28 -21.39 -4.20
C ALA A 41 -16.93 -22.09 -3.95
N PRO A 42 -16.30 -21.86 -2.78
CA PRO A 42 -15.08 -22.58 -2.43
C PRO A 42 -15.35 -24.07 -2.32
N GLY A 43 -14.40 -24.90 -2.77
CA GLY A 43 -14.54 -26.36 -2.78
C GLY A 43 -15.35 -26.93 -3.95
N THR A 44 -15.79 -26.10 -4.90
CA THR A 44 -16.46 -26.57 -6.14
C THR A 44 -15.50 -27.47 -6.94
N VAL A 45 -15.94 -28.68 -7.28
CA VAL A 45 -15.11 -29.63 -8.03
C VAL A 45 -14.95 -29.16 -9.48
N GLU A 46 -13.87 -29.56 -10.17
CA GLU A 46 -13.59 -29.08 -11.55
C GLU A 46 -14.73 -29.33 -12.53
N THR A 47 -15.38 -30.49 -12.42
CA THR A 47 -16.51 -30.86 -13.26
C THR A 47 -17.72 -29.95 -13.07
N GLU A 48 -18.03 -29.59 -11.83
CA GLU A 48 -19.10 -28.64 -11.49
C GLU A 48 -18.78 -27.25 -12.02
N PHE A 49 -17.52 -26.82 -11.88
CA PHE A 49 -17.07 -25.53 -12.39
C PHE A 49 -17.17 -25.44 -13.92
N GLU A 50 -16.76 -26.47 -14.66
CA GLU A 50 -16.90 -26.51 -16.12
C GLU A 50 -18.37 -26.64 -16.57
N SER A 51 -19.21 -27.31 -15.79
CA SER A 51 -20.66 -27.33 -16.03
C SER A 51 -21.27 -25.94 -15.89
N HIS A 52 -20.90 -25.21 -14.82
CA HIS A 52 -21.30 -23.82 -14.61
C HIS A 52 -20.86 -22.92 -15.77
N LEU A 53 -19.60 -23.01 -16.20
CA LEU A 53 -19.08 -22.21 -17.32
C LEU A 53 -19.81 -22.50 -18.64
N SER A 54 -20.17 -23.76 -18.89
CA SER A 54 -20.97 -24.17 -20.05
C SER A 54 -22.40 -23.61 -20.00
N TRP A 55 -23.01 -23.60 -18.82
CA TRP A 55 -24.29 -22.96 -18.59
C TRP A 55 -24.21 -21.44 -18.81
N VAL A 56 -23.21 -20.76 -18.25
CA VAL A 56 -22.98 -19.31 -18.44
C VAL A 56 -22.83 -18.98 -19.92
N ALA A 57 -22.04 -19.76 -20.67
CA ALA A 57 -21.88 -19.57 -22.12
C ALA A 57 -23.22 -19.70 -22.86
N THR A 58 -24.09 -20.61 -22.41
CA THR A 58 -25.43 -20.81 -22.99
C THR A 58 -26.38 -19.67 -22.64
N VAL A 59 -26.37 -19.21 -21.38
CA VAL A 59 -27.17 -18.06 -20.93
C VAL A 59 -26.79 -16.80 -21.70
N HIS A 60 -25.48 -16.58 -21.86
CA HIS A 60 -24.95 -15.48 -22.65
C HIS A 60 -25.40 -15.58 -24.12
N LYS A 61 -25.28 -16.76 -24.74
CA LYS A 61 -25.74 -17.04 -26.11
C LYS A 61 -27.26 -16.90 -26.33
N ARG A 62 -28.06 -16.76 -25.27
CA ARG A 62 -29.51 -16.54 -25.36
C ARG A 62 -29.90 -15.07 -25.19
N SER A 63 -28.99 -14.23 -24.72
CA SER A 63 -29.25 -12.80 -24.47
C SER A 63 -29.27 -12.01 -25.77
N LEU A 64 -30.40 -11.47 -26.22
CA LEU A 64 -30.57 -10.83 -27.55
C LEU A 64 -29.64 -9.62 -27.83
N ILE A 65 -28.89 -9.13 -26.83
CA ILE A 65 -27.93 -8.01 -26.89
C ILE A 65 -26.52 -8.47 -27.37
N HIS A 66 -26.47 -9.59 -28.12
CA HIS A 66 -25.25 -10.30 -28.54
C HIS A 66 -24.13 -9.46 -29.16
N GLN A 67 -24.44 -8.35 -29.81
CA GLN A 67 -23.50 -7.76 -30.77
C GLN A 67 -22.36 -6.94 -30.17
N ARG A 68 -22.22 -6.88 -28.83
CA ARG A 68 -21.19 -6.04 -28.20
C ARG A 68 -20.34 -6.68 -27.11
N SER A 69 -20.71 -7.84 -26.56
CA SER A 69 -20.01 -8.44 -25.43
C SER A 69 -19.39 -9.78 -25.78
N THR A 70 -18.16 -10.02 -25.32
CA THR A 70 -17.33 -11.20 -25.63
C THR A 70 -17.70 -12.48 -24.85
N GLY A 71 -18.44 -12.36 -23.74
CA GLY A 71 -18.74 -13.48 -22.86
C GLY A 71 -17.58 -13.79 -21.91
N ILE A 72 -17.34 -15.06 -21.60
CA ILE A 72 -16.23 -15.48 -20.73
C ILE A 72 -14.90 -15.27 -21.46
N GLU A 73 -13.95 -14.60 -20.80
CA GLU A 73 -12.62 -14.30 -21.37
C GLU A 73 -11.49 -15.01 -20.65
N LYS A 74 -11.57 -15.12 -19.31
CA LYS A 74 -10.53 -15.75 -18.51
C LYS A 74 -11.13 -16.60 -17.41
N LYS A 75 -10.49 -17.74 -17.17
CA LYS A 75 -10.80 -18.65 -16.06
C LYS A 75 -9.67 -18.60 -15.03
N PHE A 76 -10.02 -18.69 -13.76
CA PHE A 76 -9.10 -18.73 -12.63
C PHE A 76 -9.38 -19.99 -11.82
N ASN A 77 -8.36 -20.83 -11.68
CA ASN A 77 -8.40 -22.07 -10.91
C ASN A 77 -7.13 -22.14 -10.06
N ILE A 78 -7.21 -21.67 -8.81
CA ILE A 78 -6.06 -21.47 -7.92
C ILE A 78 -6.41 -22.10 -6.55
N GLY A 79 -6.05 -23.37 -6.37
CA GLY A 79 -6.45 -24.12 -5.18
C GLY A 79 -7.98 -24.15 -5.06
N ASP A 80 -8.51 -23.72 -3.91
CA ASP A 80 -9.96 -23.64 -3.68
C ASP A 80 -10.62 -22.41 -4.32
N PHE A 81 -9.83 -21.50 -4.91
CA PHE A 81 -10.34 -20.30 -5.57
C PHE A 81 -10.70 -20.59 -7.02
N LYS A 82 -12.01 -20.53 -7.33
CA LYS A 82 -12.54 -20.64 -8.68
C LYS A 82 -13.32 -19.39 -9.08
N ALA A 83 -12.92 -18.80 -10.20
CA ALA A 83 -13.56 -17.60 -10.74
C ALA A 83 -13.41 -17.52 -12.26
N TYR A 84 -14.18 -16.64 -12.88
CA TYR A 84 -13.98 -16.27 -14.27
C TYR A 84 -14.22 -14.78 -14.45
N SER A 85 -13.57 -14.19 -15.45
CA SER A 85 -13.84 -12.83 -15.90
C SER A 85 -14.39 -12.84 -17.32
N GLY A 86 -15.19 -11.84 -17.63
CA GLY A 86 -15.80 -11.72 -18.95
C GLY A 86 -16.61 -10.45 -19.13
N GLU A 87 -17.06 -10.24 -20.35
CA GLU A 87 -17.98 -9.16 -20.69
C GLU A 87 -19.41 -9.70 -20.84
N PHE A 88 -20.32 -9.15 -20.06
CA PHE A 88 -21.71 -9.59 -20.00
C PHE A 88 -22.66 -8.40 -19.91
N ASP A 89 -23.82 -8.52 -20.54
CA ASP A 89 -24.91 -7.56 -20.37
C ASP A 89 -25.58 -7.72 -18.97
N ALA A 90 -26.35 -6.71 -18.58
CA ALA A 90 -26.98 -6.67 -17.26
C ALA A 90 -27.99 -7.82 -17.03
N GLU A 91 -28.68 -8.30 -18.07
CA GLU A 91 -29.64 -9.41 -17.95
C GLU A 91 -28.91 -10.74 -17.73
N THR A 92 -27.81 -10.95 -18.46
CA THR A 92 -26.94 -12.13 -18.27
C THR A 92 -26.36 -12.14 -16.86
N ILE A 93 -25.87 -11.00 -16.36
CA ILE A 93 -25.39 -10.89 -14.97
C ILE A 93 -26.51 -11.14 -13.95
N ALA A 94 -27.73 -10.66 -14.19
CA ALA A 94 -28.86 -10.91 -13.31
C ALA A 94 -29.20 -12.41 -13.22
N LYS A 95 -29.01 -13.18 -14.30
CA LYS A 95 -29.17 -14.64 -14.31
C LYS A 95 -28.01 -15.32 -13.58
N ILE A 96 -26.77 -14.92 -13.84
CA ILE A 96 -25.57 -15.46 -13.16
C ILE A 96 -25.65 -15.24 -11.65
N LYS A 97 -26.11 -14.07 -11.19
CA LYS A 97 -26.29 -13.78 -9.75
C LYS A 97 -27.32 -14.65 -9.04
N LYS A 98 -28.24 -15.28 -9.78
CA LYS A 98 -29.26 -16.18 -9.23
C LYS A 98 -28.80 -17.63 -9.17
N ASP A 99 -27.66 -17.94 -9.77
CA ASP A 99 -27.10 -19.28 -9.75
C ASP A 99 -26.57 -19.60 -8.34
N GLY A 100 -26.91 -20.79 -7.84
CA GLY A 100 -26.57 -21.22 -6.48
C GLY A 100 -25.08 -21.48 -6.25
N HIS A 101 -24.29 -21.64 -7.31
CA HIS A 101 -22.84 -21.84 -7.22
C HIS A 101 -22.08 -20.52 -7.19
N VAL A 102 -22.72 -19.40 -7.52
CA VAL A 102 -22.09 -18.07 -7.55
C VAL A 102 -22.15 -17.41 -6.17
N VAL A 103 -20.98 -17.09 -5.63
CA VAL A 103 -20.85 -16.41 -4.32
C VAL A 103 -20.78 -14.90 -4.48
N ALA A 104 -20.12 -14.43 -5.53
CA ALA A 104 -19.95 -13.00 -5.75
C ALA A 104 -19.87 -12.68 -7.25
N VAL A 105 -20.45 -11.55 -7.63
CA VAL A 105 -20.31 -10.94 -8.95
C VAL A 105 -19.93 -9.49 -8.75
N GLU A 106 -18.72 -9.15 -9.17
CA GLU A 106 -18.15 -7.82 -8.97
C GLU A 106 -17.79 -7.21 -10.34
N PRO A 107 -18.06 -5.91 -10.57
CA PRO A 107 -17.56 -5.22 -11.75
C PRO A 107 -16.03 -5.26 -11.79
N ASP A 108 -15.44 -5.42 -12.97
CA ASP A 108 -14.00 -5.30 -13.17
C ASP A 108 -13.57 -3.85 -12.98
N GLN A 109 -12.47 -3.62 -12.27
CA GLN A 109 -12.07 -2.31 -11.78
C GLN A 109 -10.71 -1.91 -12.33
N VAL A 110 -10.61 -0.66 -12.80
CA VAL A 110 -9.32 -0.07 -13.17
C VAL A 110 -8.59 0.30 -11.89
N VAL A 111 -7.60 -0.51 -11.51
CA VAL A 111 -6.66 -0.17 -10.45
C VAL A 111 -5.60 0.75 -11.04
N LYS A 112 -5.63 2.03 -10.64
CA LYS A 112 -4.56 2.97 -10.99
C LYS A 112 -3.37 2.71 -10.07
N VAL A 113 -2.21 2.43 -10.65
CA VAL A 113 -0.94 2.41 -9.93
C VAL A 113 -0.75 3.82 -9.37
N THR A 114 -0.86 3.94 -8.04
CA THR A 114 -0.72 5.15 -7.21
C THR A 114 -0.05 6.34 -7.87
N ALA A 115 -0.61 7.54 -7.72
CA ALA A 115 -0.06 8.83 -8.20
C ALA A 115 1.48 8.88 -8.14
N LEU A 116 2.11 8.57 -9.27
CA LEU A 116 3.56 8.60 -9.43
C LEU A 116 3.98 10.04 -9.66
N THR A 117 5.15 10.38 -9.15
CA THR A 117 5.82 11.65 -9.41
C THR A 117 7.23 11.38 -9.91
N THR A 118 7.90 12.41 -10.42
CA THR A 118 9.26 12.28 -10.97
C THR A 118 10.15 13.40 -10.48
N GLN A 119 11.31 13.03 -9.93
CA GLN A 119 12.42 13.95 -9.72
C GLN A 119 13.29 13.95 -10.98
N SER A 120 13.39 15.10 -11.65
CA SER A 120 14.34 15.33 -12.74
C SER A 120 15.75 15.58 -12.19
N ALA A 121 16.79 15.30 -12.99
CA ALA A 121 18.20 15.42 -12.61
C ALA A 121 18.47 14.73 -11.26
N ALA A 122 17.94 13.51 -11.11
CA ALA A 122 18.01 12.77 -9.87
C ALA A 122 19.44 12.23 -9.63
N PRO A 123 19.93 12.25 -8.37
CA PRO A 123 21.21 11.62 -8.05
C PRO A 123 21.24 10.16 -8.52
N TRP A 124 22.41 9.70 -8.98
CA TRP A 124 22.56 8.38 -9.59
C TRP A 124 21.97 7.26 -8.73
N GLY A 125 22.19 7.28 -7.41
CA GLY A 125 21.71 6.24 -6.50
C GLY A 125 20.20 6.03 -6.48
N VAL A 126 19.40 7.10 -6.53
CA VAL A 126 17.93 6.96 -6.60
C VAL A 126 17.45 6.72 -8.03
N ALA A 127 18.11 7.34 -9.01
CA ALA A 127 17.75 7.18 -10.41
C ALA A 127 17.96 5.73 -10.89
N SER A 128 19.03 5.08 -10.46
CA SER A 128 19.33 3.68 -10.81
C SER A 128 18.27 2.72 -10.25
N LEU A 129 17.75 2.98 -9.04
CA LEU A 129 16.68 2.17 -8.43
C LEU A 129 15.37 2.20 -9.23
N SER A 130 15.05 3.30 -9.92
CA SER A 130 13.83 3.42 -10.72
C SER A 130 14.07 3.24 -12.23
N SER A 131 15.23 2.73 -12.64
CA SER A 131 15.55 2.51 -14.05
C SER A 131 15.56 1.03 -14.39
N LYS A 132 15.06 0.69 -15.59
CA LYS A 132 15.19 -0.67 -16.15
C LYS A 132 16.47 -0.84 -16.96
N THR A 133 17.08 0.27 -17.38
CA THR A 133 18.32 0.29 -18.16
C THR A 133 19.46 0.87 -17.32
N PRO A 134 20.69 0.34 -17.43
CA PRO A 134 21.84 0.90 -16.73
C PRO A 134 22.01 2.38 -17.08
N LEU A 135 22.16 3.22 -16.05
CA LEU A 135 22.42 4.63 -16.23
C LEU A 135 23.91 4.84 -16.47
N ARG A 136 24.24 5.64 -17.49
CA ARG A 136 25.61 6.15 -17.68
C ARG A 136 25.91 7.20 -16.61
N ASP A 137 27.14 7.17 -16.10
CA ASP A 137 27.60 8.13 -15.11
C ASP A 137 27.50 9.57 -15.66
N GLY A 138 27.16 10.52 -14.79
CA GLY A 138 26.99 11.93 -15.16
C GLY A 138 25.80 12.27 -16.06
N SER A 139 24.87 11.34 -16.31
CA SER A 139 23.70 11.60 -17.17
C SER A 139 22.78 12.66 -16.56
N SER A 140 22.71 13.84 -17.20
CA SER A 140 21.79 14.93 -16.84
C SER A 140 20.30 14.61 -17.08
N THR A 141 20.02 13.47 -17.71
CA THR A 141 18.66 12.98 -17.99
C THR A 141 18.19 11.94 -16.98
N SER A 142 18.94 11.70 -15.90
CA SER A 142 18.54 10.77 -14.83
C SER A 142 17.22 11.20 -14.18
N ARG A 143 16.29 10.26 -14.07
CA ARG A 143 14.96 10.46 -13.47
C ARG A 143 14.75 9.46 -12.35
N TYR A 144 14.19 9.94 -11.24
CA TYR A 144 13.68 9.07 -10.19
C TYR A 144 12.16 9.10 -10.20
N VAL A 145 11.52 7.99 -10.59
CA VAL A 145 10.06 7.84 -10.61
C VAL A 145 9.63 7.08 -9.36
N TYR A 146 8.76 7.69 -8.55
CA TYR A 146 8.36 7.13 -7.26
C TYR A 146 6.92 7.53 -6.90
N ASN A 147 6.34 6.81 -5.94
CA ASN A 147 5.02 7.12 -5.40
C ASN A 147 5.04 8.47 -4.68
N SER A 148 4.11 9.36 -4.98
CA SER A 148 4.01 10.71 -4.39
C SER A 148 3.87 10.74 -2.86
N LYS A 149 3.39 9.66 -2.22
CA LYS A 149 3.40 9.50 -0.77
C LYS A 149 4.81 9.33 -0.20
N ALA A 150 5.74 8.77 -0.96
CA ALA A 150 7.17 8.68 -0.64
C ALA A 150 7.51 8.26 0.81
N GLY A 151 6.76 7.30 1.38
CA GLY A 151 6.96 6.84 2.76
C GLY A 151 6.31 7.71 3.84
N GLN A 152 5.43 8.64 3.48
CA GLN A 152 4.68 9.43 4.46
C GLN A 152 3.90 8.52 5.42
N GLY A 153 4.07 8.77 6.72
CA GLY A 153 3.45 7.98 7.79
C GLY A 153 4.23 6.73 8.19
N THR A 154 5.41 6.47 7.60
CA THR A 154 6.30 5.38 8.01
C THR A 154 7.48 5.88 8.83
N PHE A 155 8.11 4.97 9.57
CA PHE A 155 9.26 5.23 10.42
C PHE A 155 10.45 4.37 9.98
N ALA A 156 11.63 4.96 9.93
CA ALA A 156 12.89 4.27 9.69
C ALA A 156 13.79 4.43 10.92
N TYR A 157 13.99 3.34 11.66
CA TYR A 157 14.89 3.30 12.82
C TYR A 157 16.31 3.02 12.33
N VAL A 158 17.23 3.95 12.56
CA VAL A 158 18.61 3.86 12.11
C VAL A 158 19.49 3.50 13.29
N LEU A 159 19.88 2.22 13.35
CA LEU A 159 20.74 1.65 14.37
C LEU A 159 22.20 1.82 13.97
N ASP A 160 22.84 2.92 14.36
CA ASP A 160 24.17 3.30 13.83
C ASP A 160 24.98 4.17 14.84
N SER A 161 25.91 5.01 14.35
CA SER A 161 26.73 5.96 15.11
C SER A 161 25.96 7.12 15.72
N GLY A 162 24.67 7.23 15.41
CA GLY A 162 23.80 8.37 15.70
C GLY A 162 23.25 8.97 14.40
N VAL A 163 22.31 9.91 14.50
CA VAL A 163 21.83 10.70 13.35
C VAL A 163 21.72 12.17 13.75
N THR A 164 22.25 13.07 12.91
CA THR A 164 22.00 14.52 13.03
C THR A 164 20.57 14.82 12.59
N THR A 165 19.60 14.60 13.48
CA THR A 165 18.16 14.66 13.17
C THR A 165 17.70 16.05 12.71
N ALA A 166 18.40 17.10 13.13
CA ALA A 166 18.15 18.49 12.73
C ALA A 166 18.67 18.84 11.32
N HIS A 167 19.31 17.91 10.61
CA HIS A 167 19.85 18.17 9.27
C HIS A 167 18.74 18.62 8.30
N ALA A 168 18.99 19.70 7.54
CA ALA A 168 17.97 20.35 6.70
C ALA A 168 17.31 19.41 5.67
N GLN A 169 18.00 18.37 5.21
CA GLN A 169 17.45 17.36 4.31
C GLN A 169 16.32 16.52 4.93
N PHE A 170 16.21 16.43 6.26
CA PHE A 170 15.10 15.75 6.91
C PHE A 170 13.87 16.65 7.05
N GLN A 171 14.00 17.97 6.92
CA GLN A 171 12.88 18.92 6.95
C GLN A 171 11.98 18.74 8.20
N GLY A 172 12.60 18.53 9.36
CA GLY A 172 11.89 18.30 10.63
C GLY A 172 11.36 16.87 10.84
N ARG A 173 11.63 15.94 9.91
CA ARG A 173 11.22 14.52 10.03
C ARG A 173 12.25 13.63 10.73
N GLY A 174 13.32 14.20 11.27
CA GLY A 174 14.28 13.48 12.11
C GLY A 174 13.88 13.58 13.57
N ILE A 175 13.78 12.45 14.27
CA ILE A 175 13.47 12.39 15.71
C ILE A 175 14.48 11.54 16.46
N LYS A 176 14.74 11.88 17.71
CA LYS A 176 15.59 11.10 18.61
C LYS A 176 14.81 9.89 19.12
N GLY A 177 15.39 8.71 19.04
CA GLY A 177 14.86 7.47 19.59
C GLY A 177 15.60 7.08 20.87
N TYR A 178 16.53 6.14 20.74
CA TYR A 178 17.30 5.59 21.86
C TYR A 178 18.80 5.84 21.72
N ASN A 179 19.46 6.15 22.83
CA ASN A 179 20.91 6.24 22.92
C ASN A 179 21.44 5.16 23.87
N ALA A 180 22.12 4.15 23.32
CA ALA A 180 22.76 3.09 24.10
C ALA A 180 23.97 3.59 24.91
N TRP A 181 24.41 4.82 24.68
CA TRP A 181 25.58 5.46 25.28
C TRP A 181 25.17 6.77 25.97
N PRO A 182 24.38 6.74 27.06
CA PRO A 182 23.76 7.92 27.66
C PRO A 182 24.74 8.93 28.26
N THR A 183 25.98 8.52 28.52
CA THR A 183 27.07 9.41 28.96
C THR A 183 27.68 10.22 27.81
N TYR A 184 27.28 9.95 26.57
CA TYR A 184 27.75 10.63 25.36
C TYR A 184 26.61 11.43 24.73
N ALA A 185 26.98 12.45 23.95
CA ALA A 185 26.02 13.25 23.22
C ALA A 185 25.13 12.35 22.35
N PHE A 186 23.82 12.59 22.39
CA PHE A 186 22.87 11.89 21.54
C PHE A 186 22.85 12.52 20.15
N GLU A 187 24.01 12.56 19.50
CA GLU A 187 24.22 13.09 18.15
C GLU A 187 25.16 12.18 17.36
N ASP A 188 25.20 12.36 16.05
CA ASP A 188 26.13 11.65 15.18
C ASP A 188 27.48 12.38 15.11
N GLU A 189 28.44 11.88 15.88
CA GLU A 189 29.80 12.45 15.91
C GLU A 189 30.69 11.88 14.80
N PHE A 190 30.25 10.82 14.10
CA PHE A 190 31.05 10.13 13.08
C PHE A 190 30.54 10.39 11.65
N GLY A 191 29.26 10.72 11.49
CA GLY A 191 28.63 11.06 10.22
C GLY A 191 28.09 9.86 9.43
N HIS A 192 28.45 8.62 9.80
CA HIS A 192 28.01 7.41 9.10
C HIS A 192 26.50 7.21 9.21
N GLY A 193 25.95 7.25 10.42
CA GLY A 193 24.51 7.08 10.62
C GLY A 193 23.69 8.19 9.96
N THR A 194 24.17 9.43 9.95
CA THR A 194 23.54 10.54 9.20
C THR A 194 23.57 10.29 7.69
N HIS A 195 24.66 9.75 7.15
CA HIS A 195 24.76 9.38 5.74
C HIS A 195 23.77 8.25 5.39
N VAL A 196 23.72 7.18 6.21
CA VAL A 196 22.76 6.07 6.06
C VAL A 196 21.32 6.59 6.13
N ALA A 197 21.00 7.39 7.14
CA ALA A 197 19.71 8.05 7.29
C ALA A 197 19.35 8.93 6.09
N GLY A 198 20.33 9.60 5.50
CA GLY A 198 20.17 10.41 4.29
C GLY A 198 19.70 9.59 3.09
N ILE A 199 20.28 8.41 2.86
CA ILE A 199 19.88 7.48 1.78
C ILE A 199 18.43 7.02 1.97
N ILE A 200 17.99 6.86 3.22
CA ILE A 200 16.62 6.44 3.52
C ILE A 200 15.65 7.61 3.32
N GLY A 201 15.84 8.71 4.05
CA GLY A 201 14.79 9.71 4.31
C GLY A 201 15.07 11.15 3.88
N ALA A 202 16.24 11.46 3.28
CA ALA A 202 16.53 12.82 2.82
C ALA A 202 15.57 13.28 1.72
N ALA A 203 15.19 14.55 1.72
CA ALA A 203 14.30 15.13 0.71
C ALA A 203 14.87 14.95 -0.72
N LYS A 204 16.16 15.26 -0.93
CA LYS A 204 16.80 15.19 -2.26
C LYS A 204 17.36 13.81 -2.60
N TYR A 205 17.99 13.16 -1.62
CA TYR A 205 18.78 11.93 -1.83
C TYR A 205 18.09 10.65 -1.36
N GLY A 206 17.03 10.79 -0.56
CA GLY A 206 16.34 9.65 0.03
C GLY A 206 15.44 8.90 -0.94
N VAL A 207 15.29 7.60 -0.68
CA VAL A 207 14.31 6.72 -1.33
C VAL A 207 12.91 7.01 -0.78
N ALA A 208 12.75 7.00 0.54
CA ALA A 208 11.51 7.30 1.26
C ALA A 208 11.48 8.77 1.71
N LYS A 209 11.41 9.68 0.75
CA LYS A 209 11.58 11.14 0.94
C LYS A 209 10.66 11.81 1.95
N LYS A 210 9.59 11.16 2.41
CA LYS A 210 8.61 11.68 3.38
C LYS A 210 8.48 10.79 4.63
N SER A 211 9.35 9.80 4.82
CA SER A 211 9.36 8.99 6.06
C SER A 211 9.92 9.78 7.25
N THR A 212 9.60 9.33 8.45
CA THR A 212 10.23 9.82 9.68
C THR A 212 11.48 9.00 9.95
N VAL A 213 12.61 9.64 10.17
CA VAL A 213 13.88 8.98 10.54
C VAL A 213 14.03 9.03 12.06
N VAL A 214 14.27 7.88 12.67
CA VAL A 214 14.44 7.74 14.12
C VAL A 214 15.89 7.37 14.42
N ASP A 215 16.57 8.20 15.19
CA ASP A 215 17.95 7.97 15.63
C ASP A 215 18.01 6.91 16.73
N VAL A 216 18.69 5.80 16.47
CA VAL A 216 18.97 4.75 17.46
C VAL A 216 20.49 4.57 17.54
N LYS A 217 21.15 5.36 18.40
CA LYS A 217 22.60 5.35 18.55
C LYS A 217 23.04 4.10 19.32
N ILE A 218 23.70 3.18 18.63
CA ILE A 218 24.21 1.92 19.20
C ILE A 218 25.71 1.75 19.03
N VAL A 219 26.35 2.46 18.09
CA VAL A 219 27.79 2.42 17.86
C VAL A 219 28.46 3.67 18.42
N ARG A 220 29.61 3.49 19.06
CA ARG A 220 30.53 4.57 19.39
C ARG A 220 31.46 4.80 18.18
N GLY A 221 31.53 6.02 17.66
CA GLY A 221 32.56 6.38 16.67
C GLY A 221 33.94 6.17 17.30
N LEU A 222 34.70 5.19 16.80
CA LEU A 222 36.09 5.00 17.23
C LEU A 222 36.94 6.10 16.60
N VAL A 223 37.22 7.15 17.36
CA VAL A 223 38.34 8.03 17.03
C VAL A 223 39.59 7.29 17.47
N SER A 224 40.28 6.67 16.51
CA SER A 224 41.66 6.21 16.71
C SER A 224 42.49 7.42 17.12
N ARG A 225 42.79 7.56 18.42
CA ARG A 225 43.86 8.45 18.86
C ARG A 225 45.17 7.76 18.49
N LEU A 226 45.79 8.20 17.40
CA LEU A 226 47.24 8.07 17.21
C LEU A 226 47.94 9.07 18.12
#